data_AF-A0A7C4VL62-F1
#
_entry.id   AF-A0A7C4VL62-F1
#
_cell.length_a   1.000
_cell.length_b   1.000
_cell.length_c   1.000
_cell.angle_alpha   90.00
_cell.angle_beta   90.00
_cell.angle_gamma   90.00
#
_symmetry.space_group_name_H-M   'P 1'
#
loop_
_entity.id
_entity.type
_entity.pdbx_description
1 polymer ?
#
loop_
_entity_poly.entity_id
_entity_poly.type
_entity_poly.pdbx_seq_one_letter_code
_entity_poly.pdbx_strand_id
1 'polypeptide(L)'
;EPNKPLIETVGKTLEEALELLSRVGLNDAFLFLRTYEQLSDGQKYRYKIAKMIESDVQFWIMDEFAATLDRDTAKIVAYNLQKLARQQGKAVLAATTHTDLFEDLNPSVYIYKKFGKEIDISYYTNEPAKECTLIKEVSIEKGTTEDWEKLAGFHYRSHKIAAPRKIFCLKRGEELCGVIVYCYPPPTCFGRRLVLPKMSMKELNEKLSIITRVVVHPKYRTIGLGAKLVKETLPLAGTPYVEMPAVMAKYNPFAEKAGMQKVAEQPPPKEARKIAESLMQLGFNIQLLGSEKYVLTKLQTLTNKDIAVIREAFIKHSHARFMKYFFCHMPFGKKKTYTEEVRKANLERLARLVKVCSFLMQTKVYLFWHSNLL
;
A
#
# COMPACT_ATOMS: atom_id res chain seq x y z
N GLU A 1 -9.74 4.14 24.16
CA GLU A 1 -9.37 2.89 24.86
C GLU A 1 -7.88 2.62 24.63
N PRO A 2 -7.00 2.85 25.61
CA PRO A 2 -5.55 2.89 25.40
C PRO A 2 -4.92 1.52 25.09
N ASN A 3 -5.56 0.43 25.55
CA ASN A 3 -5.01 -0.93 25.44
C ASN A 3 -5.44 -1.69 24.19
N LYS A 4 -6.29 -1.10 23.33
CA LYS A 4 -6.74 -1.75 22.10
C LYS A 4 -5.83 -1.39 20.91
N PRO A 5 -5.67 -2.29 19.93
CA PRO A 5 -5.02 -1.99 18.67
C PRO A 5 -5.68 -0.81 17.96
N LEU A 6 -4.91 0.02 17.27
CA LEU A 6 -5.44 1.19 16.56
C LEU A 6 -6.62 0.85 15.64
N ILE A 7 -6.52 -0.27 14.92
CA ILE A 7 -7.53 -0.69 13.95
C ILE A 7 -8.89 -0.99 14.57
N GLU A 8 -8.95 -1.27 15.87
CA GLU A 8 -10.20 -1.53 16.60
C GLU A 8 -10.75 -0.26 17.26
N THR A 9 -10.02 0.85 17.19
CA THR A 9 -10.35 2.07 17.93
C THR A 9 -10.79 3.22 17.03
N VAL A 10 -10.85 3.03 15.72
CA VAL A 10 -11.26 4.04 14.74
C VAL A 10 -12.13 3.41 13.64
N GLY A 11 -13.19 4.09 13.23
CA GLY A 11 -14.19 3.59 12.29
C GLY A 11 -15.15 2.58 12.92
N LYS A 12 -16.31 2.37 12.28
CA LYS A 12 -17.33 1.39 12.71
C LYS A 12 -17.06 0.00 12.15
N THR A 13 -16.37 -0.08 11.01
CA THR A 13 -15.98 -1.33 10.34
C THR A 13 -14.48 -1.35 10.05
N LEU A 14 -13.93 -2.54 9.77
CA LEU A 14 -12.53 -2.68 9.38
C LEU A 14 -12.22 -1.88 8.11
N GLU A 15 -13.14 -1.86 7.15
CA GLU A 15 -13.00 -1.10 5.92
C GLU A 15 -12.92 0.42 6.18
N GLU A 16 -13.79 0.94 7.05
CA GLU A 16 -13.79 2.35 7.45
C GLU A 16 -12.53 2.72 8.24
N ALA A 17 -12.09 1.84 9.15
CA ALA A 17 -10.86 2.00 9.91
C ALA A 17 -9.63 2.11 8.99
N LEU A 18 -9.53 1.20 8.02
CA LEU A 18 -8.47 1.20 7.01
C LEU A 18 -8.50 2.47 6.15
N GLU A 19 -9.69 2.95 5.79
CA GLU A 19 -9.85 4.19 5.03
C GLU A 19 -9.35 5.40 5.83
N LEU A 20 -9.83 5.57 7.07
CA LEU A 20 -9.46 6.70 7.94
C LEU A 20 -7.96 6.73 8.23
N LEU A 21 -7.38 5.58 8.60
CA LEU A 21 -5.93 5.47 8.84
C LEU A 21 -5.12 5.73 7.56
N SER A 22 -5.62 5.30 6.40
CA SER A 22 -4.97 5.57 5.12
C SER A 22 -4.99 7.05 4.76
N ARG A 23 -6.09 7.77 5.02
CA ARG A 23 -6.23 9.22 4.78
C ARG A 23 -5.19 10.05 5.54
N VAL A 24 -4.84 9.64 6.76
CA VAL A 24 -3.84 10.32 7.61
C VAL A 24 -2.42 9.76 7.48
N GLY A 25 -2.17 8.86 6.53
CA GLY A 25 -0.82 8.34 6.26
C GLY A 25 -0.32 7.28 7.24
N LEU A 26 -1.23 6.66 7.98
CA LEU A 26 -1.00 5.55 8.90
C LEU A 26 -1.24 4.18 8.26
N ASN A 27 -1.11 4.06 6.93
CA ASN A 27 -1.35 2.83 6.17
C ASN A 27 -0.18 1.82 6.27
N ASP A 28 0.08 1.33 7.47
CA ASP A 28 1.08 0.29 7.73
C ASP A 28 0.47 -0.87 8.53
N ALA A 29 0.57 -2.09 8.01
CA ALA A 29 -0.05 -3.26 8.62
C ALA A 29 0.44 -3.53 10.04
N PHE A 30 1.71 -3.22 10.34
CA PHE A 30 2.24 -3.40 11.69
C PHE A 30 1.77 -2.30 12.64
N LEU A 31 1.49 -1.11 12.12
CA LEU A 31 0.99 0.00 12.92
C LEU A 31 -0.48 -0.20 13.33
N PHE A 32 -1.29 -0.85 12.49
CA PHE A 32 -2.67 -1.21 12.81
C PHE A 32 -2.81 -2.07 14.07
N LEU A 33 -1.80 -2.89 14.37
CA LEU A 33 -1.78 -3.79 15.51
C LEU A 33 -1.16 -3.17 16.78
N ARG A 34 -0.60 -1.96 16.68
CA ARG A 34 -0.03 -1.24 17.84
C ARG A 34 -1.11 -0.57 18.66
N THR A 35 -0.83 -0.32 19.93
CA THR A 35 -1.61 0.59 20.76
C THR A 35 -1.18 2.05 20.54
N TYR A 36 -2.01 3.00 20.97
CA TYR A 36 -1.69 4.43 20.87
C TYR A 36 -0.38 4.81 21.58
N GLU A 37 -0.06 4.17 22.70
CA GLU A 37 1.15 4.43 23.48
C GLU A 37 2.43 4.02 22.74
N GLN A 38 2.33 3.01 21.87
CA GLN A 38 3.44 2.47 21.08
C GLN A 38 3.73 3.28 19.79
N LEU A 39 3.04 4.39 19.59
CA LEU A 39 3.22 5.29 18.46
C LEU A 39 4.26 6.37 18.75
N SER A 40 5.01 6.77 17.72
CA SER A 40 5.81 7.99 17.76
C SER A 40 4.91 9.23 17.83
N ASP A 41 5.45 10.38 18.23
CA ASP A 41 4.64 11.60 18.38
C ASP A 41 3.98 12.03 17.07
N GLY A 42 4.69 11.92 15.94
CA GLY A 42 4.12 12.16 14.61
C GLY A 42 2.98 11.18 14.26
N GLN A 43 3.10 9.91 14.65
CA GLN A 43 2.05 8.91 14.45
C GLN A 43 0.84 9.18 15.34
N LYS A 44 1.05 9.54 16.61
CA LYS A 44 0.00 9.97 17.54
C LYS A 44 -0.76 11.17 16.99
N TYR A 45 -0.05 12.14 16.42
CA TYR A 45 -0.65 13.34 15.86
C TYR A 45 -1.56 13.04 14.65
N ARG A 46 -1.07 12.21 13.72
CA ARG A 46 -1.89 11.73 12.58
C ARG A 46 -3.11 10.94 13.05
N TYR A 47 -2.95 10.13 14.09
CA TYR A 47 -4.06 9.37 14.68
C TYR A 47 -5.12 10.30 15.31
N LYS A 48 -4.71 11.36 16.02
CA LYS A 48 -5.64 12.38 16.52
C LYS A 48 -6.43 13.06 15.39
N ILE A 49 -5.78 13.35 14.25
CA ILE A 49 -6.48 13.87 13.07
C ILE A 49 -7.50 12.86 12.53
N ALA A 50 -7.18 11.56 12.50
CA ALA A 50 -8.16 10.54 12.11
C ALA A 50 -9.39 10.52 13.03
N LYS A 51 -9.18 10.71 14.34
CA LYS A 51 -10.26 10.84 15.32
C LYS A 51 -11.09 12.11 15.15
N MET A 52 -10.48 13.24 14.76
CA MET A 52 -11.22 14.46 14.43
C MET A 52 -12.07 14.31 13.15
N ILE A 53 -11.58 13.54 12.18
CA ILE A 53 -12.35 13.21 10.97
C ILE A 53 -13.54 12.31 11.34
N GLU A 54 -13.30 11.29 12.17
CA GLU A 54 -14.34 10.35 12.62
C GLU A 54 -15.48 11.06 13.39
N SER A 55 -15.17 12.08 14.19
CA SER A 55 -16.18 12.79 14.97
C SER A 55 -17.12 13.65 14.14
N ASP A 56 -16.79 13.91 12.86
CA ASP A 56 -17.56 14.68 11.90
C ASP A 56 -17.91 16.12 12.35
N VAL A 57 -17.23 16.64 13.36
CA VAL A 57 -17.47 18.00 13.88
C VAL A 57 -17.01 19.08 12.90
N GLN A 58 -17.71 20.23 12.89
CA GLN A 58 -17.47 21.30 11.92
C GLN A 58 -16.17 22.08 12.15
N PHE A 59 -15.76 22.24 13.41
CA PHE A 59 -14.62 23.06 13.81
C PHE A 59 -13.54 22.21 14.45
N TRP A 60 -12.33 22.26 13.91
CA TRP A 60 -11.15 21.58 14.43
C TRP A 60 -10.23 22.61 15.07
N ILE A 61 -10.17 22.60 16.40
CA ILE A 61 -9.37 23.56 17.18
C ILE A 61 -8.12 22.84 17.68
N MET A 62 -6.96 23.45 17.41
CA MET A 62 -5.66 22.88 17.71
C MET A 62 -4.81 23.95 18.38
N ASP A 63 -4.64 23.82 19.70
CA ASP A 63 -3.66 24.59 20.45
C ASP A 63 -2.30 23.92 20.35
N GLU A 64 -1.23 24.72 20.32
CA GLU A 64 0.16 24.26 20.15
C GLU A 64 0.37 23.35 18.92
N PHE A 65 -0.23 23.73 17.79
CA PHE A 65 -0.21 22.95 16.57
C PHE A 65 1.22 22.60 16.13
N ALA A 66 1.49 21.30 16.07
CA ALA A 66 2.76 20.68 15.67
C ALA A 66 4.00 21.09 16.49
N ALA A 67 3.82 21.61 17.72
CA ALA A 67 4.92 22.09 18.56
C ALA A 67 5.96 21.01 18.87
N THR A 68 5.53 19.76 19.12
CA THR A 68 6.41 18.66 19.52
C THR A 68 6.94 17.82 18.35
N LEU A 69 6.61 18.18 17.10
CA LEU A 69 6.98 17.40 15.93
C LEU A 69 8.32 17.86 15.34
N ASP A 70 9.08 16.94 14.73
CA ASP A 70 10.18 17.33 13.84
C ASP A 70 9.65 18.17 12.67
N ARG A 71 10.47 19.08 12.14
CA ARG A 71 10.01 20.10 11.18
C ARG A 71 9.39 19.53 9.92
N ASP A 72 9.95 18.44 9.41
CA ASP A 72 9.39 17.77 8.24
C ASP A 72 8.05 17.12 8.54
N THR A 73 7.95 16.40 9.66
CA THR A 73 6.67 15.81 10.07
C THR A 73 5.62 16.89 10.32
N ALA A 74 6.00 18.05 10.88
CA ALA A 74 5.12 19.19 11.08
C ALA A 74 4.58 19.72 9.73
N LYS A 75 5.43 19.96 8.74
CA LYS A 75 5.04 20.36 7.37
C LYS A 75 4.10 19.34 6.71
N ILE A 76 4.42 18.04 6.84
CA ILE A 76 3.59 16.95 6.31
C ILE A 76 2.21 16.93 6.99
N VAL A 77 2.17 17.09 8.30
CA VAL A 77 0.92 17.13 9.08
C VAL A 77 0.09 18.36 8.71
N ALA A 78 0.72 19.54 8.60
CA ALA A 78 0.10 20.78 8.15
C ALA A 78 -0.57 20.63 6.77
N TYR A 79 0.18 20.16 5.78
CA TYR A 79 -0.33 19.95 4.42
C TYR A 79 -1.51 18.97 4.39
N ASN A 80 -1.42 17.87 5.13
CA ASN A 80 -2.49 16.89 5.19
C ASN A 80 -3.72 17.42 5.93
N LEU A 81 -3.54 18.13 7.05
CA LEU A 81 -4.63 18.72 7.82
C LEU A 81 -5.47 19.65 6.96
N GLN A 82 -4.83 20.62 6.30
CA GLN A 82 -5.56 21.60 5.51
C GLN A 82 -6.30 20.95 4.33
N LYS A 83 -5.64 19.97 3.68
CA LYS A 83 -6.21 19.23 2.55
C LYS A 83 -7.43 18.43 2.98
N LEU A 84 -7.33 17.69 4.10
CA LEU A 84 -8.41 16.86 4.61
C LEU A 84 -9.59 17.70 5.10
N ALA A 85 -9.32 18.80 5.82
CA ALA A 85 -10.37 19.70 6.29
C ALA A 85 -11.16 20.30 5.13
N ARG A 86 -10.48 20.83 4.11
CA ARG A 86 -11.11 21.41 2.91
C ARG A 86 -11.90 20.37 2.11
N GLN A 87 -11.37 19.16 1.94
CA GLN A 87 -12.09 18.06 1.29
C GLN A 87 -13.39 17.68 2.01
N GLN A 88 -13.46 17.91 3.31
CA GLN A 88 -14.62 17.60 4.14
C GLN A 88 -15.48 18.83 4.49
N GLY A 89 -15.13 20.01 3.96
CA GLY A 89 -15.82 21.26 4.29
C GLY A 89 -15.71 21.70 5.76
N LYS A 90 -14.66 21.27 6.46
CA LYS A 90 -14.42 21.58 7.89
C LYS A 90 -13.58 22.84 8.05
N ALA A 91 -13.82 23.59 9.13
CA ALA A 91 -13.03 24.75 9.52
C ALA A 91 -11.93 24.35 10.50
N VAL A 92 -10.72 24.89 10.31
CA VAL A 92 -9.57 24.64 11.18
C VAL A 92 -9.12 25.94 11.83
N LEU A 93 -8.95 25.92 13.15
CA LEU A 93 -8.26 26.96 13.92
C LEU A 93 -7.02 26.32 14.55
N ALA A 94 -5.84 26.72 14.08
CA ALA A 94 -4.57 26.20 14.56
C ALA A 94 -3.72 27.34 15.13
N ALA A 95 -3.39 27.26 16.42
CA ALA A 95 -2.45 28.16 17.07
C ALA A 95 -1.07 27.50 17.08
N THR A 96 -0.04 28.19 16.59
CA THR A 96 1.33 27.66 16.58
C THR A 96 2.36 28.76 16.73
N THR A 97 3.51 28.42 17.30
CA THR A 97 4.69 29.31 17.36
C THR A 97 5.59 29.16 16.12
N HIS A 98 5.21 28.28 15.19
CA HIS A 98 6.02 27.92 14.02
C HIS A 98 5.53 28.62 12.76
N THR A 99 6.35 29.52 12.22
CA THR A 99 6.05 30.27 11.00
C THR A 99 6.35 29.48 9.72
N ASP A 100 7.18 28.44 9.79
CA ASP A 100 7.58 27.60 8.66
C ASP A 100 6.46 26.71 8.09
N LEU A 101 5.31 26.65 8.78
CA LEU A 101 4.13 25.86 8.38
C LEU A 101 3.15 26.65 7.51
N PHE A 102 3.38 27.94 7.28
CA PHE A 102 2.44 28.83 6.59
C PHE A 102 2.05 28.32 5.20
N GLU A 103 3.03 27.97 4.36
CA GLU A 103 2.77 27.47 3.01
C GLU A 103 2.01 26.14 3.01
N ASP A 104 2.33 25.24 3.95
CA ASP A 104 1.71 23.92 4.03
C ASP A 104 0.29 23.97 4.63
N LEU A 105 0.00 24.90 5.55
CA LEU A 105 -1.35 25.17 6.05
C LEU A 105 -2.20 25.95 5.03
N ASN A 106 -1.56 26.86 4.30
CA ASN A 106 -2.17 27.82 3.38
C ASN A 106 -3.47 28.44 3.96
N PRO A 107 -3.39 29.19 5.06
CA PRO A 107 -4.57 29.69 5.77
C PRO A 107 -5.26 30.82 5.00
N SER A 108 -6.59 30.87 5.05
CA SER A 108 -7.36 32.02 4.53
C SER A 108 -7.37 33.23 5.46
N VAL A 109 -7.05 33.01 6.75
CA VAL A 109 -6.87 34.07 7.75
C VAL A 109 -5.62 33.75 8.53
N TYR A 110 -4.65 34.66 8.54
CA TYR A 110 -3.42 34.54 9.30
C TYR A 110 -3.37 35.64 10.35
N ILE A 111 -3.26 35.24 11.61
CA ILE A 111 -3.18 36.14 12.75
C ILE A 111 -1.78 36.01 13.32
N TYR A 112 -0.97 37.07 13.20
CA TYR A 112 0.35 37.12 13.81
C TYR A 112 0.26 37.87 15.14
N LYS A 113 0.29 37.11 16.23
CA LYS A 113 0.27 37.66 17.59
C LYS A 113 1.69 38.00 18.04
N LYS A 114 1.97 39.29 18.21
CA LYS A 114 3.22 39.81 18.77
C LYS A 114 3.11 39.95 20.30
N PHE A 115 4.05 40.65 20.94
CA PHE A 115 3.99 40.93 22.36
C PHE A 115 2.79 41.84 22.75
N GLY A 116 2.28 41.71 23.97
CA GLY A 116 1.25 42.61 24.50
C GLY A 116 -0.07 42.58 23.72
N LYS A 117 -0.53 43.75 23.25
CA LYS A 117 -1.79 43.88 22.48
C LYS A 117 -1.61 43.87 20.96
N GLU A 118 -0.38 43.81 20.48
CA GLU A 118 -0.08 43.87 19.04
C GLU A 118 -0.53 42.60 18.32
N ILE A 119 -1.29 42.79 17.23
CA ILE A 119 -1.84 41.76 16.35
C ILE A 119 -1.79 42.28 14.92
N ASP A 120 -1.24 41.49 14.00
CA ASP A 120 -1.40 41.71 12.57
C ASP A 120 -2.35 40.64 12.01
N ILE A 121 -3.30 41.04 11.15
CA ILE A 121 -4.27 40.14 10.53
C ILE A 121 -4.16 40.27 9.02
N SER A 122 -3.93 39.15 8.35
CA SER A 122 -3.89 39.06 6.89
C SER A 122 -4.96 38.08 6.40
N TYR A 123 -5.66 38.46 5.33
CA TYR A 123 -6.69 37.65 4.68
C TYR A 123 -6.21 37.18 3.32
N TYR A 124 -6.48 35.91 3.01
CA TYR A 124 -6.09 35.25 1.77
C TYR A 124 -7.27 34.50 1.18
N THR A 125 -7.22 34.23 -0.12
CA THR A 125 -8.21 33.37 -0.79
C THR A 125 -8.18 31.97 -0.17
N ASN A 126 -9.36 31.40 0.09
CA ASN A 126 -9.47 30.05 0.63
C ASN A 126 -9.25 28.98 -0.44
N GLU A 127 -8.02 28.86 -0.93
CA GLU A 127 -7.60 27.81 -1.85
C GLU A 127 -6.78 26.73 -1.10
N PRO A 128 -6.87 25.45 -1.50
CA PRO A 128 -6.01 24.43 -0.94
C PRO A 128 -4.56 24.61 -1.38
N ALA A 129 -3.60 24.31 -0.50
CA ALA A 129 -2.20 24.21 -0.90
C ALA A 129 -2.08 23.11 -1.99
N LYS A 130 -1.47 23.44 -3.13
CA LYS A 130 -1.38 22.54 -4.30
C LYS A 130 -0.43 21.36 -4.06
N GLU A 131 0.64 21.59 -3.31
CA GLU A 131 1.65 20.60 -2.97
C GLU A 131 2.27 20.92 -1.60
N CYS A 132 2.84 19.90 -0.97
CA CYS A 132 3.62 20.08 0.26
C CYS A 132 4.97 20.68 -0.08
N THR A 133 5.44 21.63 0.72
CA THR A 133 6.72 22.33 0.50
C THR A 133 7.89 21.36 0.37
N LEU A 134 7.90 20.28 1.15
CA LEU A 134 8.94 19.26 1.12
C LEU A 134 9.09 18.57 -0.24
N ILE A 135 8.05 18.53 -1.08
CA ILE A 135 8.10 17.90 -2.41
C ILE A 135 9.08 18.64 -3.32
N LYS A 136 9.20 19.97 -3.15
CA LYS A 136 10.10 20.84 -3.92
C LYS A 136 11.58 20.49 -3.68
N GLU A 137 11.87 19.89 -2.52
CA GLU A 137 13.22 19.50 -2.10
C GLU A 137 13.57 18.05 -2.50
N VAL A 138 12.62 17.29 -3.08
CA VAL A 138 12.82 15.89 -3.44
C VAL A 138 13.18 15.72 -4.91
N SER A 139 14.31 15.05 -5.17
CA SER A 139 14.76 14.66 -6.50
C SER A 139 14.56 13.15 -6.73
N ILE A 140 14.48 12.77 -8.01
CA ILE A 140 14.53 11.37 -8.43
C ILE A 140 15.91 11.06 -8.97
N GLU A 141 16.46 9.95 -8.49
CA GLU A 141 17.78 9.46 -8.88
C GLU A 141 17.71 7.99 -9.27
N LYS A 142 18.73 7.52 -9.99
CA LYS A 142 18.93 6.09 -10.23
C LYS A 142 19.23 5.41 -8.89
N GLY A 143 18.49 4.36 -8.58
CA GLY A 143 18.62 3.59 -7.34
C GLY A 143 19.29 2.24 -7.53
N THR A 144 19.52 1.57 -6.40
CA THR A 144 20.12 0.24 -6.32
C THR A 144 19.23 -0.74 -5.55
N THR A 145 19.62 -2.01 -5.55
CA THR A 145 18.97 -3.03 -4.71
C THR A 145 19.16 -2.75 -3.22
N GLU A 146 20.29 -2.15 -2.83
CA GLU A 146 20.56 -1.77 -1.43
C GLU A 146 19.57 -0.69 -0.94
N ASP A 147 19.25 0.28 -1.80
CA ASP A 147 18.24 1.30 -1.48
C ASP A 147 16.87 0.68 -1.28
N TRP A 148 16.51 -0.30 -2.11
CA TRP A 148 15.29 -1.09 -1.89
C TRP A 148 15.31 -1.80 -0.54
N GLU A 149 16.40 -2.47 -0.19
CA GLU A 149 16.53 -3.24 1.05
C GLU A 149 16.33 -2.36 2.29
N LYS A 150 16.83 -1.12 2.27
CA LYS A 150 16.62 -0.13 3.34
C LYS A 150 15.15 0.19 3.60
N LEU A 151 14.30 0.18 2.57
CA LEU A 151 12.86 0.46 2.70
C LEU A 151 11.96 -0.78 2.59
N ALA A 152 12.52 -1.97 2.34
CA ALA A 152 11.75 -3.18 2.06
C ALA A 152 10.83 -3.56 3.23
N GLY A 153 11.23 -3.26 4.47
CA GLY A 153 10.42 -3.50 5.68
C GLY A 153 9.09 -2.75 5.71
N PHE A 154 8.94 -1.68 4.92
CA PHE A 154 7.68 -0.94 4.79
C PHE A 154 6.76 -1.47 3.69
N HIS A 155 7.15 -2.56 3.01
CA HIS A 155 6.34 -3.18 1.98
C HIS A 155 5.52 -4.36 2.54
N TYR A 156 4.21 -4.35 2.29
CA TYR A 156 3.25 -5.34 2.82
C TYR A 156 3.38 -6.77 2.27
N ARG A 157 4.33 -7.03 1.35
CA ARG A 157 4.58 -8.37 0.76
C ARG A 157 6.07 -8.65 0.71
N SER A 158 6.42 -9.87 0.31
CA SER A 158 7.79 -10.37 0.12
C SER A 158 8.79 -9.30 -0.34
N HIS A 159 9.89 -9.22 0.39
CA HIS A 159 11.00 -8.30 0.15
C HIS A 159 11.89 -8.74 -1.02
N LYS A 160 11.73 -9.96 -1.53
CA LYS A 160 12.52 -10.48 -2.66
C LYS A 160 12.08 -9.83 -3.97
N ILE A 161 13.05 -9.31 -4.71
CA ILE A 161 12.89 -8.83 -6.09
C ILE A 161 13.40 -9.92 -7.04
N ALA A 162 12.66 -10.19 -8.11
CA ALA A 162 13.08 -11.12 -9.15
C ALA A 162 13.31 -10.34 -10.46
N ALA A 163 14.50 -10.50 -11.04
CA ALA A 163 14.89 -9.87 -12.30
C ALA A 163 14.65 -8.35 -12.36
N PRO A 164 15.30 -7.55 -11.47
CA PRO A 164 15.23 -6.09 -11.56
C PRO A 164 15.78 -5.62 -12.92
N ARG A 165 15.08 -4.68 -13.54
CA ARG A 165 15.48 -3.99 -14.78
C ARG A 165 16.03 -2.61 -14.47
N LYS A 166 15.27 -1.82 -13.71
CA LYS A 166 15.64 -0.48 -13.25
C LYS A 166 15.09 -0.23 -11.86
N ILE A 167 15.84 0.52 -11.06
CA ILE A 167 15.42 0.98 -9.74
C ILE A 167 15.63 2.49 -9.71
N PHE A 168 14.69 3.21 -9.13
CA PHE A 168 14.80 4.65 -8.90
C PHE A 168 14.48 4.96 -7.44
N CYS A 169 15.12 6.00 -6.93
CA CYS A 169 14.94 6.48 -5.57
C CYS A 169 14.41 7.90 -5.58
N LEU A 170 13.55 8.22 -4.61
CA LEU A 170 13.31 9.59 -4.20
C LEU A 170 14.29 9.93 -3.09
N LYS A 171 15.07 11.00 -3.26
CA LYS A 171 15.96 11.52 -2.24
C LYS A 171 15.67 12.97 -1.94
N ARG A 172 15.92 13.34 -0.69
CA ARG A 172 15.93 14.72 -0.24
C ARG A 172 17.23 14.95 0.51
N GLY A 173 18.17 15.64 -0.13
CA GLY A 173 19.58 15.58 0.29
C GLY A 173 20.06 14.13 0.31
N GLU A 174 20.59 13.67 1.45
CA GLU A 174 21.03 12.28 1.61
C GLU A 174 19.93 11.31 2.06
N GLU A 175 18.76 11.81 2.43
CA GLU A 175 17.69 10.99 3.00
C GLU A 175 16.90 10.25 1.92
N LEU A 176 16.84 8.91 2.04
CA LEU A 176 16.05 8.06 1.16
C LEU A 176 14.55 8.13 1.51
N CYS A 177 13.77 8.79 0.67
CA CYS A 177 12.35 9.06 0.90
C CYS A 177 11.43 7.99 0.28
N GLY A 178 11.87 7.31 -0.78
CA GLY A 178 11.08 6.29 -1.46
C GLY A 178 11.87 5.53 -2.53
N VAL A 179 11.38 4.36 -2.92
CA VAL A 179 12.00 3.48 -3.93
C VAL A 179 10.92 2.88 -4.82
N ILE A 180 11.20 2.82 -6.12
CA ILE A 180 10.39 2.13 -7.13
C ILE A 180 11.25 1.13 -7.90
N VAL A 181 10.71 -0.06 -8.13
CA VAL A 181 11.40 -1.17 -8.77
C VAL A 181 10.63 -1.62 -10.01
N TYR A 182 11.28 -1.45 -11.16
CA TYR A 182 10.87 -1.99 -12.45
C TYR A 182 11.57 -3.33 -12.68
N CYS A 183 10.81 -4.36 -13.02
CA CYS A 183 11.33 -5.69 -13.35
C CYS A 183 11.00 -6.07 -14.80
N TYR A 184 11.65 -7.14 -15.27
CA TYR A 184 11.19 -7.83 -16.47
C TYR A 184 9.82 -8.48 -16.22
N PRO A 185 8.91 -8.42 -17.21
CA PRO A 185 7.54 -8.90 -17.03
C PRO A 185 7.50 -10.43 -16.96
N PRO A 186 6.55 -11.02 -16.22
CA PRO A 186 6.30 -12.46 -16.32
C PRO A 186 5.75 -12.80 -17.72
N PRO A 187 5.88 -14.05 -18.20
CA PRO A 187 5.32 -14.45 -19.50
C PRO A 187 3.80 -14.21 -19.60
N THR A 188 3.08 -14.36 -18.49
CA THR A 188 1.62 -14.20 -18.43
C THR A 188 1.20 -13.16 -17.40
N CYS A 189 0.36 -12.22 -17.81
CA CYS A 189 -0.38 -11.29 -16.96
C CYS A 189 -1.84 -11.24 -17.46
N PHE A 190 -2.81 -11.08 -16.56
CA PHE A 190 -4.22 -11.01 -16.95
C PHE A 190 -4.52 -9.68 -17.63
N GLY A 191 -4.29 -8.55 -16.95
CA GLY A 191 -4.57 -7.22 -17.50
C GLY A 191 -3.90 -6.96 -18.84
N ARG A 192 -2.64 -7.42 -19.02
CA ARG A 192 -1.91 -7.27 -20.30
C ARG A 192 -2.65 -7.84 -21.50
N ARG A 193 -3.31 -8.98 -21.36
CA ARG A 193 -4.01 -9.65 -22.47
C ARG A 193 -5.20 -8.85 -23.00
N LEU A 194 -5.65 -7.85 -22.25
CA LEU A 194 -6.76 -6.98 -22.64
C LEU A 194 -6.29 -5.73 -23.41
N VAL A 195 -5.00 -5.40 -23.34
CA VAL A 195 -4.45 -4.15 -23.89
C VAL A 195 -3.31 -4.35 -24.88
N LEU A 196 -2.67 -5.52 -24.88
CA LEU A 196 -1.58 -5.85 -25.80
C LEU A 196 -1.84 -7.19 -26.49
N PRO A 197 -1.40 -7.36 -27.75
CA PRO A 197 -1.41 -8.65 -28.41
C PRO A 197 -0.48 -9.65 -27.70
N LYS A 198 -0.61 -10.94 -28.05
CA LYS A 198 0.36 -11.94 -27.61
C LYS A 198 1.74 -11.60 -28.18
N MET A 199 2.75 -11.59 -27.32
CA MET A 199 4.14 -11.32 -27.66
C MET A 199 5.02 -12.48 -27.17
N SER A 200 6.11 -12.73 -27.89
CA SER A 200 7.18 -13.62 -27.44
C SER A 200 7.86 -13.06 -26.19
N MET A 201 8.60 -13.90 -25.46
CA MET A 201 9.34 -13.44 -24.27
C MET A 201 10.42 -12.40 -24.63
N LYS A 202 11.02 -12.51 -25.82
CA LYS A 202 11.99 -11.53 -26.33
C LYS A 202 11.33 -10.17 -26.51
N GLU A 203 10.19 -10.11 -27.21
CA GLU A 203 9.44 -8.87 -27.40
C GLU A 203 8.93 -8.28 -26.09
N LEU A 204 8.48 -9.12 -25.14
CA LEU A 204 8.07 -8.65 -23.82
C LEU A 204 9.25 -7.99 -23.08
N ASN A 205 10.43 -8.59 -23.12
CA ASN A 205 11.62 -8.02 -22.50
C ASN A 205 12.08 -6.73 -23.18
N GLU A 206 11.84 -6.56 -24.48
CA GLU A 206 12.19 -5.33 -25.20
C GLU A 206 11.16 -4.21 -24.95
N LYS A 207 9.86 -4.55 -24.90
CA LYS A 207 8.77 -3.57 -25.00
C LYS A 207 8.07 -3.26 -23.68
N LEU A 208 8.23 -4.07 -22.63
CA LEU A 208 7.41 -3.94 -21.42
C LEU A 208 8.24 -4.01 -20.14
N SER A 209 7.95 -3.11 -19.21
CA SER A 209 8.40 -3.19 -17.81
C SER A 209 7.21 -3.43 -16.89
N ILE A 210 7.44 -4.11 -15.77
CA ILE A 210 6.44 -4.24 -14.70
C ILE A 210 6.90 -3.50 -13.45
N ILE A 211 6.06 -2.62 -12.89
CA ILE A 211 6.27 -2.06 -11.56
C ILE A 211 5.89 -3.14 -10.55
N THR A 212 6.87 -3.61 -9.78
CA THR A 212 6.64 -4.65 -8.77
C THR A 212 6.65 -4.11 -7.36
N ARG A 213 7.37 -3.01 -7.11
CA ARG A 213 7.47 -2.37 -5.79
C ARG A 213 7.40 -0.87 -5.97
N VAL A 214 6.56 -0.24 -5.14
CA VAL A 214 6.57 1.20 -4.88
C VAL A 214 6.47 1.35 -3.38
N VAL A 215 7.48 1.95 -2.76
CA VAL A 215 7.50 2.21 -1.33
C VAL A 215 7.90 3.65 -1.10
N VAL A 216 7.15 4.31 -0.24
CA VAL A 216 7.49 5.62 0.30
C VAL A 216 7.65 5.45 1.81
N HIS A 217 8.74 6.00 2.35
CA HIS A 217 9.01 5.96 3.78
C HIS A 217 7.79 6.52 4.56
N PRO A 218 7.36 5.88 5.67
CA PRO A 218 6.12 6.25 6.37
C PRO A 218 5.98 7.73 6.72
N LYS A 219 7.11 8.39 7.01
CA LYS A 219 7.17 9.84 7.24
C LYS A 219 6.55 10.62 6.08
N TYR A 220 6.87 10.31 4.82
CA TYR A 220 6.45 11.07 3.62
C TYR A 220 5.18 10.56 2.93
N ARG A 221 4.40 9.70 3.59
CA ARG A 221 3.12 9.27 3.02
C ARG A 221 2.15 10.46 2.94
N THR A 222 1.14 10.31 2.07
CA THR A 222 0.01 11.25 1.83
C THR A 222 0.31 12.63 1.25
N ILE A 223 1.59 13.05 1.17
CA ILE A 223 1.94 14.32 0.50
C ILE A 223 2.00 14.23 -1.02
N GLY A 224 2.05 13.02 -1.61
CA GLY A 224 2.02 12.82 -3.06
C GLY A 224 3.28 12.19 -3.65
N LEU A 225 4.29 11.90 -2.84
CA LEU A 225 5.56 11.30 -3.32
C LEU A 225 5.39 9.98 -4.09
N GLY A 226 4.42 9.13 -3.71
CA GLY A 226 4.17 7.88 -4.44
C GLY A 226 3.69 8.12 -5.88
N ALA A 227 2.83 9.13 -6.09
CA ALA A 227 2.36 9.51 -7.42
C ALA A 227 3.49 10.20 -8.22
N LYS A 228 4.25 11.11 -7.58
CA LYS A 228 5.45 11.74 -8.16
C LYS A 228 6.44 10.69 -8.67
N LEU A 229 6.79 9.74 -7.80
CA LEU A 229 7.75 8.67 -8.10
C LEU A 229 7.34 7.84 -9.30
N VAL A 230 6.07 7.44 -9.40
CA VAL A 230 5.58 6.71 -10.58
C VAL A 230 5.60 7.63 -11.80
N LYS A 231 4.98 8.81 -11.72
CA LYS A 231 4.78 9.72 -12.86
C LYS A 231 6.10 10.07 -13.55
N GLU A 232 7.12 10.42 -12.77
CA GLU A 232 8.40 10.88 -13.30
C GLU A 232 9.32 9.73 -13.74
N THR A 233 9.13 8.51 -13.22
CA THR A 233 9.94 7.35 -13.64
C THR A 233 9.31 6.52 -14.75
N LEU A 234 8.02 6.66 -15.02
CA LEU A 234 7.33 5.97 -16.12
C LEU A 234 8.04 6.19 -17.47
N PRO A 235 8.36 7.43 -17.89
CA PRO A 235 9.13 7.66 -19.12
C PRO A 235 10.56 7.10 -19.06
N LEU A 236 11.13 6.99 -17.86
CA LEU A 236 12.50 6.53 -17.62
C LEU A 236 12.61 5.00 -17.54
N ALA A 237 11.49 4.27 -17.56
CA ALA A 237 11.47 2.80 -17.51
C ALA A 237 12.28 2.16 -18.67
N GLY A 238 12.42 2.85 -19.80
CA GLY A 238 13.15 2.37 -20.97
C GLY A 238 12.41 1.30 -21.75
N THR A 239 11.07 1.33 -21.70
CA THR A 239 10.15 0.48 -22.45
C THR A 239 8.91 1.29 -22.82
N PRO A 240 8.31 1.10 -24.00
CA PRO A 240 7.11 1.82 -24.41
C PRO A 240 5.90 1.55 -23.50
N TYR A 241 5.85 0.36 -22.89
CA TYR A 241 4.75 -0.03 -22.01
C TYR A 241 5.22 -0.27 -20.58
N VAL A 242 4.36 0.07 -19.61
CA VAL A 242 4.54 -0.28 -18.20
C VAL A 242 3.24 -0.85 -17.63
N GLU A 243 3.32 -2.02 -16.99
CA GLU A 243 2.19 -2.62 -16.26
C GLU A 243 2.40 -2.61 -14.75
N MET A 244 1.31 -2.50 -13.97
CA MET A 244 1.35 -2.60 -12.52
C MET A 244 0.15 -3.38 -11.97
N PRO A 245 0.32 -4.67 -11.65
CA PRO A 245 -0.67 -5.43 -10.89
C PRO A 245 -0.59 -5.05 -9.40
N ALA A 246 -1.69 -4.54 -8.84
CA ALA A 246 -1.74 -4.05 -7.47
C ALA A 246 -2.97 -4.55 -6.71
N VAL A 247 -2.79 -4.89 -5.43
CA VAL A 247 -3.88 -5.24 -4.49
C VAL A 247 -4.36 -3.98 -3.75
N MET A 248 -3.45 -3.06 -3.46
CA MET A 248 -3.74 -1.83 -2.71
C MET A 248 -4.30 -0.69 -3.56
N ALA A 249 -4.32 -0.82 -4.89
CA ALA A 249 -4.79 0.25 -5.77
C ALA A 249 -6.25 0.64 -5.54
N LYS A 250 -7.09 -0.28 -5.05
CA LYS A 250 -8.49 0.04 -4.68
C LYS A 250 -8.62 1.03 -3.52
N TYR A 251 -7.62 1.13 -2.65
CA TYR A 251 -7.63 2.02 -1.49
C TYR A 251 -6.80 3.29 -1.71
N ASN A 252 -5.89 3.28 -2.69
CA ASN A 252 -5.03 4.41 -3.01
C ASN A 252 -4.78 4.51 -4.52
N PRO A 253 -5.48 5.41 -5.23
CA PRO A 253 -5.38 5.57 -6.68
C PRO A 253 -4.13 6.38 -7.09
N PHE A 254 -2.99 6.20 -6.41
CA PHE A 254 -1.78 7.01 -6.67
C PHE A 254 -1.20 6.78 -8.07
N ALA A 255 -1.33 5.57 -8.61
CA ALA A 255 -0.86 5.26 -9.95
C ALA A 255 -1.74 5.86 -11.05
N GLU A 256 -3.06 5.93 -10.82
CA GLU A 256 -3.97 6.63 -11.73
C GLU A 256 -3.67 8.13 -11.75
N LYS A 257 -3.44 8.72 -10.57
CA LYS A 257 -2.95 10.11 -10.44
C LYS A 257 -1.59 10.34 -11.10
N ALA A 258 -0.79 9.28 -11.27
CA ALA A 258 0.49 9.31 -11.96
C ALA A 258 0.38 9.12 -13.49
N GLY A 259 -0.84 8.95 -14.02
CA GLY A 259 -1.11 8.79 -15.45
C GLY A 259 -1.27 7.33 -15.92
N MET A 260 -1.26 6.34 -15.03
CA MET A 260 -1.60 4.96 -15.41
C MET A 260 -3.13 4.81 -15.56
N GLN A 261 -3.58 3.98 -16.50
CA GLN A 261 -4.99 3.67 -16.70
C GLN A 261 -5.35 2.34 -16.06
N LYS A 262 -6.49 2.28 -15.34
CA LYS A 262 -7.04 1.02 -14.82
C LYS A 262 -7.67 0.23 -15.97
N VAL A 263 -7.10 -0.92 -16.29
CA VAL A 263 -7.54 -1.75 -17.44
C VAL A 263 -8.45 -2.91 -17.02
N ALA A 264 -8.31 -3.40 -15.79
CA ALA A 264 -9.17 -4.45 -15.26
C ALA A 264 -9.12 -4.54 -13.74
N GLU A 265 -10.18 -5.10 -13.18
CA GLU A 265 -10.24 -5.57 -11.81
C GLU A 265 -10.64 -7.04 -11.82
N GLN A 266 -9.77 -7.90 -11.31
CA GLN A 266 -9.99 -9.33 -11.29
C GLN A 266 -10.32 -9.79 -9.86
N PRO A 267 -11.53 -10.32 -9.63
CA PRO A 267 -11.85 -10.90 -8.34
C PRO A 267 -11.15 -12.27 -8.18
N PRO A 268 -11.17 -12.87 -6.98
CA PRO A 268 -10.53 -14.15 -6.74
C PRO A 268 -11.00 -15.26 -7.70
N PRO A 269 -10.09 -16.12 -8.19
CA PRO A 269 -10.45 -17.22 -9.07
C PRO A 269 -11.37 -18.21 -8.36
N LYS A 270 -12.28 -18.85 -9.12
CA LYS A 270 -13.30 -19.76 -8.58
C LYS A 270 -12.69 -20.91 -7.78
N GLU A 271 -11.53 -21.39 -8.23
CA GLU A 271 -10.77 -22.46 -7.58
C GLU A 271 -10.34 -22.07 -6.17
N ALA A 272 -9.76 -20.88 -6.01
CA ALA A 272 -9.33 -20.39 -4.70
C ALA A 272 -10.52 -20.14 -3.77
N ARG A 273 -11.65 -19.64 -4.31
CA ARG A 273 -12.89 -19.46 -3.53
C ARG A 273 -13.41 -20.78 -3.00
N LYS A 274 -13.47 -21.82 -3.84
CA LYS A 274 -13.94 -23.15 -3.43
C LYS A 274 -13.05 -23.78 -2.35
N ILE A 275 -11.72 -23.61 -2.45
CA ILE A 275 -10.79 -24.06 -1.40
C ILE A 275 -11.02 -23.26 -0.11
N ALA A 276 -11.19 -21.94 -0.20
CA ALA A 276 -11.48 -21.10 0.96
C ALA A 276 -12.82 -21.48 1.63
N GLU A 277 -13.86 -21.81 0.86
CA GLU A 277 -15.13 -22.33 1.38
C GLU A 277 -14.92 -23.64 2.18
N SER A 278 -14.15 -24.59 1.65
CA SER A 278 -13.80 -25.83 2.38
C SER A 278 -13.03 -25.55 3.67
N LEU A 279 -12.07 -24.62 3.65
CA LEU A 279 -11.32 -24.23 4.84
C LEU A 279 -12.23 -23.55 5.87
N MET A 280 -13.17 -22.70 5.44
CA MET A 280 -14.13 -22.04 6.33
C MET A 280 -14.99 -23.06 7.07
N GLN A 281 -15.46 -24.10 6.39
CA GLN A 281 -16.26 -25.19 6.98
C GLN A 281 -15.49 -25.97 8.05
N LEU A 282 -14.15 -26.03 7.94
CA LEU A 282 -13.26 -26.64 8.93
C LEU A 282 -12.83 -25.65 10.04
N GLY A 283 -13.50 -24.49 10.11
CA GLY A 283 -13.29 -23.48 11.15
C GLY A 283 -12.00 -22.67 10.99
N PHE A 284 -11.46 -22.55 9.78
CA PHE A 284 -10.42 -21.57 9.49
C PHE A 284 -11.02 -20.16 9.36
N ASN A 285 -10.35 -19.19 9.95
CA ASN A 285 -10.58 -17.78 9.67
C ASN A 285 -9.91 -17.42 8.33
N ILE A 286 -10.73 -17.05 7.35
CA ILE A 286 -10.28 -16.72 5.99
C ILE A 286 -9.32 -15.53 5.94
N GLN A 287 -9.46 -14.58 6.86
CA GLN A 287 -8.58 -13.40 6.95
C GLN A 287 -7.17 -13.76 7.43
N LEU A 288 -7.02 -14.88 8.16
CA LEU A 288 -5.75 -15.32 8.74
C LEU A 288 -5.02 -16.37 7.91
N LEU A 289 -5.54 -16.76 6.73
CA LEU A 289 -4.91 -17.78 5.87
C LEU A 289 -3.51 -17.38 5.36
N GLY A 290 -3.17 -16.09 5.38
CA GLY A 290 -1.82 -15.62 5.05
C GLY A 290 -0.77 -15.92 6.13
N SER A 291 -1.19 -16.20 7.37
CA SER A 291 -0.31 -16.51 8.50
C SER A 291 0.00 -18.01 8.53
N GLU A 292 1.22 -18.36 8.13
CA GLU A 292 1.69 -19.75 8.12
C GLU A 292 1.65 -20.38 9.52
N LYS A 293 1.93 -19.60 10.56
CA LYS A 293 1.84 -20.03 11.97
C LYS A 293 0.40 -20.37 12.35
N TYR A 294 -0.55 -19.46 12.10
CA TYR A 294 -1.97 -19.70 12.39
C TYR A 294 -2.48 -20.95 11.68
N VAL A 295 -2.19 -21.05 10.38
CA VAL A 295 -2.64 -22.18 9.56
C VAL A 295 -2.04 -23.48 10.05
N LEU A 296 -0.73 -23.51 10.37
CA LEU A 296 -0.07 -24.72 10.87
C LEU A 296 -0.67 -25.16 12.21
N THR A 297 -0.84 -24.24 13.16
CA THR A 297 -1.48 -24.52 14.44
C THR A 297 -2.90 -25.07 14.24
N LYS A 298 -3.68 -24.46 13.34
CA LYS A 298 -5.03 -24.96 13.05
C LYS A 298 -5.00 -26.36 12.42
N LEU A 299 -4.11 -26.61 11.46
CA LEU A 299 -3.95 -27.92 10.83
C LEU A 299 -3.58 -29.01 11.86
N GLN A 300 -2.79 -28.70 12.88
CA GLN A 300 -2.42 -29.65 13.94
C GLN A 300 -3.60 -30.05 14.83
N THR A 301 -4.65 -29.24 14.91
CA THR A 301 -5.87 -29.56 15.69
C THR A 301 -6.89 -30.42 14.94
N LEU A 302 -6.68 -30.63 13.64
CA LEU A 302 -7.63 -31.31 12.76
C LEU A 302 -7.41 -32.82 12.73
N THR A 303 -8.48 -33.57 12.47
CA THR A 303 -8.38 -35.02 12.30
C THR A 303 -7.76 -35.38 10.94
N ASN A 304 -7.28 -36.61 10.79
CA ASN A 304 -6.77 -37.10 9.50
C ASN A 304 -7.84 -37.02 8.38
N LYS A 305 -9.13 -37.15 8.73
CA LYS A 305 -10.24 -37.00 7.78
C LYS A 305 -10.35 -35.56 7.28
N ASP A 306 -10.26 -34.58 8.16
CA ASP A 306 -10.30 -33.16 7.81
C ASP A 306 -9.11 -32.75 6.94
N ILE A 307 -7.91 -33.25 7.25
CA ILE A 307 -6.71 -33.03 6.42
C ILE A 307 -6.89 -33.63 5.02
N ALA A 308 -7.52 -34.79 4.90
CA ALA A 308 -7.85 -35.39 3.61
C ALA A 308 -8.83 -34.51 2.81
N VAL A 309 -9.84 -33.93 3.46
CA VAL A 309 -10.77 -32.96 2.83
C VAL A 309 -10.01 -31.76 2.27
N ILE A 310 -9.05 -31.20 3.03
CA ILE A 310 -8.23 -30.07 2.55
C ILE A 310 -7.40 -30.47 1.33
N ARG A 311 -6.73 -31.63 1.38
CA ARG A 311 -5.94 -32.14 0.24
C ARG A 311 -6.81 -32.31 -1.00
N GLU A 312 -7.97 -32.95 -0.86
CA GLU A 312 -8.89 -33.18 -1.98
C GLU A 312 -9.46 -31.86 -2.52
N ALA A 313 -9.70 -30.84 -1.69
CA ALA A 313 -10.07 -29.52 -2.16
C ALA A 313 -9.00 -28.89 -3.07
N PHE A 314 -7.71 -28.96 -2.70
CA PHE A 314 -6.60 -28.47 -3.52
C PHE A 314 -6.42 -29.28 -4.82
N ILE A 315 -6.65 -30.60 -4.78
CA ILE A 315 -6.56 -31.49 -5.96
C ILE A 315 -7.70 -31.18 -6.94
N LYS A 316 -8.93 -31.11 -6.45
CA LYS A 316 -10.14 -30.86 -7.25
C LYS A 316 -10.12 -29.46 -7.87
N HIS A 317 -9.72 -28.46 -7.09
CA HIS A 317 -9.67 -27.05 -7.50
C HIS A 317 -8.23 -26.62 -7.82
N SER A 318 -7.56 -27.41 -8.67
CA SER A 318 -6.17 -27.13 -9.07
C SER A 318 -6.07 -25.80 -9.83
N HIS A 319 -5.05 -25.00 -9.50
CA HIS A 319 -4.76 -23.73 -10.18
C HIS A 319 -3.27 -23.61 -10.49
N ALA A 320 -2.90 -22.94 -11.58
CA ALA A 320 -1.51 -22.81 -12.05
C ALA A 320 -0.55 -22.28 -10.96
N ARG A 321 -1.05 -21.39 -10.09
CA ARG A 321 -0.25 -20.86 -8.97
C ARG A 321 0.07 -21.90 -7.89
N PHE A 322 -0.81 -22.87 -7.65
CA PHE A 322 -0.54 -23.98 -6.73
C PHE A 322 0.43 -24.98 -7.36
N MET A 323 0.32 -25.23 -8.67
CA MET A 323 1.25 -26.09 -9.38
C MET A 323 2.68 -25.50 -9.37
N LYS A 324 2.81 -24.18 -9.62
CA LYS A 324 4.10 -23.48 -9.57
C LYS A 324 4.78 -23.54 -8.19
N TYR A 325 4.03 -23.73 -7.10
CA TYR A 325 4.61 -23.89 -5.77
C TYR A 325 5.44 -25.18 -5.66
N PHE A 326 4.99 -26.27 -6.27
CA PHE A 326 5.73 -27.53 -6.32
C PHE A 326 6.74 -27.59 -7.47
N PHE A 327 6.43 -26.95 -8.60
CA PHE A 327 7.22 -27.02 -9.81
C PHE A 327 7.67 -25.63 -10.26
N CYS A 328 8.69 -25.08 -9.61
CA CYS A 328 9.22 -23.76 -9.93
C CYS A 328 9.70 -23.62 -11.37
N HIS A 329 10.19 -24.72 -11.98
CA HIS A 329 10.71 -24.79 -13.35
C HIS A 329 9.68 -25.24 -14.41
N MET A 330 8.49 -25.70 -13.99
CA MET A 330 7.41 -26.12 -14.92
C MET A 330 6.10 -25.38 -14.57
N PRO A 331 5.84 -24.23 -15.20
CA PRO A 331 4.72 -23.36 -14.81
C PRO A 331 3.33 -23.99 -14.95
N PHE A 332 3.20 -25.07 -15.72
CA PHE A 332 1.94 -25.79 -15.92
C PHE A 332 1.90 -27.17 -15.23
N GLY A 333 3.03 -27.69 -14.75
CA GLY A 333 3.15 -29.02 -14.11
C GLY A 333 2.51 -30.17 -14.90
N LYS A 334 2.52 -31.39 -14.36
CA LYS A 334 1.62 -32.47 -14.78
C LYS A 334 0.58 -32.68 -13.67
N LYS A 335 -0.71 -32.69 -14.03
CA LYS A 335 -1.82 -32.79 -13.05
C LYS A 335 -1.71 -34.02 -12.14
N LYS A 336 -1.23 -35.15 -12.68
CA LYS A 336 -0.94 -36.38 -11.92
C LYS A 336 0.12 -36.14 -10.84
N THR A 337 1.27 -35.57 -11.22
CA THR A 337 2.37 -35.25 -10.29
C THR A 337 1.96 -34.22 -9.23
N TYR A 338 1.16 -33.21 -9.59
CA TYR A 338 0.61 -32.27 -8.61
C TYR A 338 -0.26 -32.97 -7.56
N THR A 339 -1.10 -33.91 -7.99
CA THR A 339 -2.00 -34.67 -7.10
C THR A 339 -1.20 -35.50 -6.09
N GLU A 340 -0.14 -36.18 -6.56
CA GLU A 340 0.76 -36.95 -5.70
C GLU A 340 1.48 -36.08 -4.68
N GLU A 341 2.02 -34.93 -5.10
CA GLU A 341 2.71 -33.98 -4.21
C GLU A 341 1.77 -33.41 -3.14
N VAL A 342 0.53 -33.07 -3.49
CA VAL A 342 -0.47 -32.59 -2.51
C VAL A 342 -0.83 -33.69 -1.50
N ARG A 343 -0.96 -34.95 -1.94
CA ARG A 343 -1.24 -36.09 -1.05
C ARG A 343 -0.09 -36.37 -0.08
N LYS A 344 1.16 -36.25 -0.55
CA LYS A 344 2.38 -36.46 0.25
C LYS A 344 2.78 -35.25 1.09
N ALA A 345 2.18 -34.07 0.85
CA ALA A 345 2.53 -32.85 1.55
C ALA A 345 2.33 -33.00 3.07
N ASN A 346 3.40 -32.72 3.83
CA ASN A 346 3.32 -32.56 5.28
C ASN A 346 2.50 -31.31 5.66
N LEU A 347 2.18 -31.15 6.95
CA LEU A 347 1.35 -30.04 7.42
C LEU A 347 1.96 -28.67 7.09
N GLU A 348 3.29 -28.53 7.12
CA GLU A 348 3.99 -27.29 6.78
C GLU A 348 3.83 -26.92 5.30
N ARG A 349 3.97 -27.90 4.40
CA ARG A 349 3.74 -27.71 2.96
C ARG A 349 2.28 -27.37 2.68
N LEU A 350 1.33 -28.01 3.37
CA LEU A 350 -0.09 -27.66 3.30
C LEU A 350 -0.35 -26.24 3.81
N ALA A 351 0.28 -25.83 4.91
CA ALA A 351 0.16 -24.47 5.43
C ALA A 351 0.64 -23.42 4.41
N ARG A 352 1.75 -23.71 3.71
CA ARG A 352 2.26 -22.86 2.62
C ARG A 352 1.32 -22.82 1.41
N LEU A 353 0.68 -23.93 1.06
CA LEU A 353 -0.34 -23.95 -0.01
C LEU A 353 -1.56 -23.09 0.36
N VAL A 354 -2.05 -23.19 1.59
CA VAL A 354 -3.12 -22.34 2.12
C VAL A 354 -2.72 -20.86 2.09
N LYS A 355 -1.47 -20.54 2.45
CA LYS A 355 -0.92 -19.19 2.28
C LYS A 355 -0.93 -18.73 0.82
N VAL A 356 -0.59 -19.60 -0.14
CA VAL A 356 -0.72 -19.27 -1.58
C VAL A 356 -2.18 -19.03 -1.96
N CYS A 357 -3.13 -19.79 -1.39
CA CYS A 357 -4.56 -19.59 -1.59
C CYS A 357 -5.00 -18.21 -1.09
N SER A 358 -4.52 -17.78 0.09
CA SER A 358 -4.80 -16.44 0.62
C SER A 358 -4.40 -15.31 -0.35
N PHE A 359 -3.29 -15.46 -1.08
CA PHE A 359 -2.85 -14.49 -2.08
C PHE A 359 -3.69 -14.50 -3.37
N LEU A 360 -4.36 -15.61 -3.68
CA LEU A 360 -5.32 -15.69 -4.78
C LEU A 360 -6.69 -15.14 -4.38
N MET A 361 -7.02 -15.20 -3.09
CA MET A 361 -8.24 -14.62 -2.51
C MET A 361 -8.26 -13.08 -2.49
N GLN A 362 -7.18 -12.43 -2.91
CA GLN A 362 -7.12 -10.98 -3.05
C GLN A 362 -7.60 -10.54 -4.43
N THR A 363 -8.54 -9.59 -4.48
CA THR A 363 -8.89 -8.86 -5.70
C THR A 363 -7.66 -8.08 -6.19
N LYS A 364 -7.40 -8.17 -7.50
CA LYS A 364 -6.25 -7.50 -8.14
C LYS A 364 -6.73 -6.47 -9.13
N VAL A 365 -6.20 -5.28 -9.02
CA VAL A 365 -6.35 -4.23 -10.02
C VAL A 365 -5.15 -4.28 -10.95
N TYR A 366 -5.40 -4.17 -12.25
CA TYR A 366 -4.38 -4.09 -13.28
C TYR A 366 -4.35 -2.68 -13.84
N LEU A 367 -3.19 -2.05 -13.75
CA LEU A 367 -2.92 -0.72 -14.25
C LEU A 367 -1.91 -0.79 -15.39
N PHE A 368 -2.06 0.09 -16.37
CA PHE A 368 -1.24 0.11 -17.57
C PHE A 368 -0.89 1.53 -17.99
N TRP A 369 0.30 1.73 -18.55
CA TRP A 369 0.76 2.99 -19.08
C TRP A 369 1.49 2.78 -20.41
N HIS A 370 1.38 3.78 -21.29
CA HIS A 370 2.00 3.80 -22.62
C HIS A 370 2.70 5.13 -22.86
N SER A 371 3.87 5.10 -23.49
CA SER A 371 4.69 6.28 -23.74
C SER A 371 4.07 7.32 -24.68
N ASN A 372 3.14 6.91 -25.56
CA ASN A 372 2.48 7.83 -26.49
C ASN A 372 1.22 8.49 -25.90
N LEU A 373 0.98 8.36 -24.58
CA LEU A 373 -0.09 9.05 -23.86
C LEU A 373 0.38 10.39 -23.23
N LEU A 374 1.57 10.86 -23.59
CA LEU A 374 2.14 12.13 -23.13
C LEU A 374 1.96 13.24 -24.17
#